data_AF-A0A3T1B6B3-F1
#
_entry.id   AF-A0A3T1B6B3-F1
#
_cell.length_a   1.000
_cell.length_b   1.000
_cell.length_c   1.000
_cell.angle_alpha   90.00
_cell.angle_beta   90.00
_cell.angle_gamma   90.00
#
_symmetry.space_group_name_H-M   'P 1'
#
loop_
_entity.id
_entity.type
_entity.pdbx_description
1 polymer ?
#
loop_
_entity_poly.entity_id
_entity_poly.type
_entity_poly.pdbx_seq_one_letter_code
_entity_poly.pdbx_strand_id
1 'polypeptide(L)'
;MPEIRPYRPSDLPDLYDICVRTAAAGGDARGHYSTDALMGDLFAAPYVHLEPALAYVLTADADPAESDVDGGAERTTDGGSDRTAEGGDHGCSDRTTDGGDHRGSDRTTDGGDHRGPDRTTDGSGPSRARQGGGGGTSGPSRARQAGDGGISGRVVGYVVGTADTAGFVRRYRAEWMPRLADRYPVPPRPPRTPEQEMHALHYDPERMLVPGLDGYPAHLHIDLLPPYQRRGHGRRLIERFLSTVPAPGVHVGMLTENVQARAFYDRLGFVELPVPGPGPLTYLGIKTM
;
A
#
# COMPACT_ATOMS: atom_id res chain seq x y z
N MET A 1 -5.15 26.33 8.26
CA MET A 1 -6.17 25.94 7.23
C MET A 1 -5.61 24.83 6.35
N PRO A 2 -6.43 23.93 5.77
CA PRO A 2 -5.91 22.84 4.94
C PRO A 2 -5.24 23.30 3.63
N GLU A 3 -3.95 23.01 3.49
CA GLU A 3 -3.09 23.42 2.37
C GLU A 3 -2.56 22.20 1.61
N ILE A 4 -2.41 22.31 0.28
CA ILE A 4 -1.75 21.29 -0.53
C ILE A 4 -0.36 21.77 -0.88
N ARG A 5 0.65 20.95 -0.60
CA ARG A 5 2.06 21.23 -0.91
C ARG A 5 2.77 20.00 -1.46
N PRO A 6 3.93 20.16 -2.13
CA PRO A 6 4.79 19.04 -2.48
C PRO A 6 5.17 18.20 -1.25
N TYR A 7 5.26 16.90 -1.45
CA TYR A 7 5.78 15.95 -0.46
C TYR A 7 7.22 16.31 -0.05
N ARG A 8 7.54 16.03 1.21
CA ARG A 8 8.89 16.10 1.78
C ARG A 8 9.23 14.76 2.44
N PRO A 9 10.51 14.35 2.48
CA PRO A 9 10.91 13.11 3.14
C PRO A 9 10.43 12.98 4.60
N SER A 10 10.29 14.10 5.33
CA SER A 10 9.76 14.14 6.69
C SER A 10 8.28 13.75 6.80
N ASP A 11 7.52 13.79 5.71
CA ASP A 11 6.10 13.42 5.67
C ASP A 11 5.89 11.91 5.55
N LEU A 12 6.95 11.13 5.29
CA LEU A 12 6.85 9.70 5.05
C LEU A 12 6.09 8.95 6.15
N PRO A 13 6.34 9.18 7.46
CA PRO A 13 5.58 8.51 8.51
C PRO A 13 4.08 8.78 8.45
N ASP A 14 3.66 10.00 8.11
CA ASP A 14 2.25 10.34 7.96
C ASP A 14 1.63 9.64 6.74
N LEU A 15 2.37 9.47 5.64
CA LEU A 15 1.91 8.69 4.48
C LEU A 15 1.66 7.23 4.86
N TYR A 16 2.53 6.61 5.66
CA TYR A 16 2.30 5.24 6.16
C TYR A 16 1.03 5.17 7.03
N ASP A 17 0.85 6.10 7.98
CA ASP A 17 -0.34 6.15 8.85
C ASP A 17 -1.63 6.31 8.04
N ILE A 18 -1.64 7.25 7.08
CA ILE A 18 -2.81 7.48 6.22
C ILE A 18 -3.09 6.24 5.38
N CYS A 19 -2.07 5.67 4.74
CA CYS A 19 -2.23 4.53 3.84
C CYS A 19 -2.84 3.33 4.57
N VAL A 20 -2.33 2.95 5.74
CA VAL A 20 -2.89 1.81 6.49
C VAL A 20 -4.31 2.09 6.98
N ARG A 21 -4.63 3.33 7.35
CA ARG A 21 -5.97 3.73 7.83
C ARG A 21 -7.02 3.85 6.72
N THR A 22 -6.65 3.67 5.45
CA THR A 22 -7.55 3.68 4.30
C THR A 22 -7.46 2.44 3.41
N ALA A 23 -6.62 1.46 3.76
CA ALA A 23 -6.33 0.32 2.90
C ALA A 23 -7.38 -0.80 2.91
N ALA A 24 -8.31 -0.84 3.88
CA ALA A 24 -9.39 -1.85 3.93
C ALA A 24 -10.59 -1.39 3.10
N ALA A 25 -10.44 -1.35 1.76
CA ALA A 25 -11.43 -0.81 0.83
C ALA A 25 -11.88 0.63 1.17
N GLY A 26 -10.95 1.46 1.64
CA GLY A 26 -11.20 2.82 2.15
C GLY A 26 -11.34 2.91 3.67
N GLY A 27 -11.38 1.77 4.38
CA GLY A 27 -11.37 1.67 5.84
C GLY A 27 -9.99 1.40 6.45
N ASP A 28 -9.95 1.29 7.77
CA ASP A 28 -8.73 1.08 8.55
C ASP A 28 -8.27 -0.38 8.50
N ALA A 29 -7.01 -0.61 8.12
CA ALA A 29 -6.39 -1.94 8.02
C ALA A 29 -5.34 -2.22 9.10
N ARG A 30 -5.22 -1.36 10.13
CA ARG A 30 -4.26 -1.60 11.22
C ARG A 30 -4.55 -2.93 11.92
N GLY A 31 -3.51 -3.70 12.15
CA GLY A 31 -3.59 -5.05 12.73
C GLY A 31 -4.15 -6.13 11.81
N HIS A 32 -4.48 -5.84 10.54
CA HIS A 32 -4.90 -6.88 9.58
C HIS A 32 -3.74 -7.75 9.09
N TYR A 33 -2.52 -7.22 9.15
CA TYR A 33 -1.30 -7.85 8.68
C TYR A 33 -0.27 -7.95 9.80
N SER A 34 0.80 -8.69 9.54
CA SER A 34 1.93 -8.84 10.47
C SER A 34 2.60 -7.50 10.83
N THR A 35 2.47 -6.49 9.96
CA THR A 35 2.96 -5.13 10.19
C THR A 35 2.09 -4.09 9.48
N ASP A 36 1.74 -3.02 10.20
CA ASP A 36 0.97 -1.88 9.65
C ASP A 36 1.71 -1.13 8.53
N ALA A 37 3.02 -1.35 8.38
CA ALA A 37 3.80 -0.75 7.31
C ALA A 37 3.55 -1.39 5.94
N LEU A 38 2.99 -2.61 5.88
CA LEU A 38 2.86 -3.38 4.63
C LEU A 38 2.10 -2.61 3.55
N MET A 39 1.00 -1.93 3.92
CA MET A 39 0.23 -1.17 2.95
C MET A 39 1.02 0.02 2.40
N GLY A 40 1.71 0.76 3.27
CA GLY A 40 2.56 1.86 2.86
C GLY A 40 3.75 1.42 1.99
N ASP A 41 4.36 0.28 2.30
CA ASP A 41 5.48 -0.30 1.54
C ASP A 41 5.10 -0.71 0.11
N LEU A 42 3.82 -1.01 -0.13
CA LEU A 42 3.31 -1.44 -1.42
C LEU A 42 2.69 -0.29 -2.23
N PHE A 43 1.92 0.58 -1.57
CA PHE A 43 1.00 1.50 -2.26
C PHE A 43 1.31 2.99 -2.05
N ALA A 44 2.28 3.36 -1.22
CA ALA A 44 2.63 4.78 -0.98
C ALA A 44 4.14 5.07 -1.07
N ALA A 45 4.95 4.41 -0.25
CA ALA A 45 6.40 4.60 -0.16
C ALA A 45 7.17 4.44 -1.49
N PRO A 46 6.90 3.45 -2.37
CA PRO A 46 7.62 3.32 -3.63
C PRO A 46 7.43 4.55 -4.54
N TYR A 47 6.27 5.19 -4.51
CA TYR A 47 5.98 6.38 -5.32
C TYR A 47 6.81 7.57 -4.87
N VAL A 48 6.82 7.86 -3.57
CA VAL A 48 7.63 8.97 -3.04
C VAL A 48 9.12 8.70 -3.05
N HIS A 49 9.52 7.42 -3.11
CA HIS A 49 10.92 7.05 -3.32
C HIS A 49 11.37 7.26 -4.76
N LEU A 50 10.59 6.75 -5.72
CA LEU A 50 10.99 6.71 -7.13
C LEU A 50 10.66 8.01 -7.86
N GLU A 51 9.53 8.64 -7.56
CA GLU A 51 9.01 9.82 -8.26
C GLU A 51 8.44 10.88 -7.28
N PRO A 52 9.23 11.38 -6.31
CA PRO A 52 8.77 12.35 -5.32
C PRO A 52 8.21 13.66 -5.90
N ALA A 53 8.61 14.02 -7.13
CA ALA A 53 8.11 15.22 -7.82
C ALA A 53 6.61 15.14 -8.18
N LEU A 54 6.04 13.93 -8.22
CA LEU A 54 4.61 13.68 -8.47
C LEU A 54 3.82 13.37 -7.20
N ALA A 55 4.39 13.67 -6.02
CA ALA A 55 3.77 13.45 -4.73
C ALA A 55 3.38 14.78 -4.07
N TYR A 56 2.12 14.87 -3.65
CA TYR A 56 1.56 16.02 -2.95
C TYR A 56 0.83 15.59 -1.69
N VAL A 57 0.91 16.41 -0.66
CA VAL A 57 0.27 16.17 0.63
C VAL A 57 -0.70 17.28 0.96
N LEU A 58 -1.78 16.93 1.65
CA LEU A 58 -2.69 17.85 2.30
C LEU A 58 -2.25 17.98 3.76
N THR A 59 -1.84 19.19 4.17
CA THR A 59 -1.56 19.50 5.56
C THR A 59 -2.72 20.21 6.20
N ALA A 60 -2.99 19.92 7.48
CA ALA A 60 -3.92 20.69 8.29
C ALA A 60 -3.30 20.94 9.66
N ASP A 61 -3.67 22.07 10.27
CA ASP A 61 -3.35 22.30 11.68
C ASP A 61 -3.99 21.18 12.52
N ALA A 62 -3.30 20.77 13.59
CA ALA A 62 -3.85 19.78 14.50
C ALA A 62 -5.22 20.27 15.00
N ASP A 63 -6.24 19.42 14.87
CA ASP A 63 -7.54 19.68 15.48
C ASP A 63 -7.33 19.68 17.00
N PRO A 64 -7.72 20.73 17.75
CA PRO A 64 -7.54 20.78 19.20
C PRO A 64 -8.20 19.61 19.96
N ALA A 65 -9.03 18.82 19.28
CA ALA A 65 -9.72 17.66 19.85
C ALA A 65 -8.89 16.36 19.90
N GLU A 66 -7.71 16.28 19.25
CA GLU A 66 -6.82 15.09 19.35
C GLU A 66 -5.71 15.23 20.42
N SER A 67 -5.60 16.36 21.12
CA SER A 67 -4.55 16.58 22.13
C SER A 67 -4.80 15.95 23.51
N ASP A 68 -5.97 15.36 23.75
CA ASP A 68 -6.39 14.94 25.10
C ASP A 68 -6.32 13.42 25.36
N VAL A 69 -5.63 12.63 24.51
CA VAL A 69 -5.57 11.16 24.69
C VAL A 69 -4.31 10.68 25.42
N ASP A 70 -3.38 11.56 25.81
CA ASP A 70 -2.22 11.16 26.64
C ASP A 70 -2.13 11.99 27.93
N GLY A 71 -2.99 11.64 28.89
CA GLY A 71 -2.99 12.18 30.25
C GLY A 71 -3.58 11.14 31.21
N GLY A 72 -2.72 10.27 31.75
CA GLY A 72 -3.13 9.08 32.49
C GLY A 72 -3.90 9.30 33.79
N ALA A 73 -4.54 8.22 34.25
CA ALA A 73 -4.83 8.00 35.67
C ALA A 73 -4.84 6.49 35.97
N GLU A 74 -3.86 6.06 36.76
CA GLU A 74 -3.92 4.86 37.59
C GLU A 74 -4.93 5.05 38.75
N ARG A 75 -5.31 3.91 39.37
CA ARG A 75 -6.14 3.68 40.59
C ARG A 75 -7.66 3.76 40.40
N THR A 76 -8.52 2.89 40.96
CA THR A 76 -8.44 1.90 42.07
C THR A 76 -9.51 0.82 41.86
N THR A 77 -9.25 -0.38 42.36
CA THR A 77 -10.22 -1.44 42.65
C THR A 77 -11.26 -1.02 43.70
N ASP A 78 -12.54 -1.31 43.48
CA ASP A 78 -13.43 -1.90 44.50
C ASP A 78 -14.64 -2.58 43.85
N GLY A 79 -15.11 -3.66 44.48
CA GLY A 79 -16.07 -4.62 43.94
C GLY A 79 -17.55 -4.30 44.17
N GLY A 80 -18.41 -5.17 43.62
CA GLY A 80 -19.86 -5.10 43.82
C GLY A 80 -20.68 -5.92 42.80
N SER A 81 -21.00 -7.15 43.17
CA SER A 81 -21.92 -8.12 42.58
C SER A 81 -23.30 -7.59 42.10
N ASP A 82 -23.90 -8.16 41.05
CA ASP A 82 -24.98 -9.17 41.14
C ASP A 82 -25.42 -9.70 39.74
N ARG A 83 -26.04 -10.89 39.77
CA ARG A 83 -26.50 -11.82 38.70
C ARG A 83 -27.69 -11.23 37.92
N THR A 84 -28.03 -11.61 36.68
CA THR A 84 -28.66 -12.86 36.19
C THR A 84 -28.71 -12.81 34.64
N ALA A 85 -28.25 -13.82 33.89
CA ALA A 85 -28.99 -14.93 33.26
C ALA A 85 -29.85 -14.58 32.02
N GLU A 86 -29.93 -15.57 31.11
CA GLU A 86 -30.64 -15.65 29.81
C GLU A 86 -29.85 -15.09 28.62
N GLY A 87 -29.51 -15.82 27.56
CA GLY A 87 -30.06 -17.05 26.98
C GLY A 87 -30.35 -16.76 25.50
N GLY A 88 -29.60 -17.35 24.56
CA GLY A 88 -29.74 -17.00 23.14
C GLY A 88 -28.85 -17.80 22.20
N ASP A 89 -29.04 -19.12 22.23
CA ASP A 89 -28.59 -20.09 21.24
C ASP A 89 -29.11 -19.73 19.83
N HIS A 90 -28.22 -19.63 18.84
CA HIS A 90 -28.56 -19.65 17.42
C HIS A 90 -27.49 -20.48 16.68
N GLY A 91 -27.71 -21.78 16.65
CA GLY A 91 -27.05 -22.69 15.73
C GLY A 91 -27.30 -22.31 14.27
N CYS A 92 -26.28 -22.47 13.43
CA CYS A 92 -26.48 -22.63 11.99
C CYS A 92 -25.91 -23.99 11.60
N SER A 93 -26.81 -24.80 11.07
CA SER A 93 -26.69 -26.22 10.81
C SER A 93 -25.97 -26.50 9.50
N ASP A 94 -25.18 -27.58 9.53
CA ASP A 94 -24.80 -28.39 8.38
C ASP A 94 -26.00 -28.66 7.47
N ARG A 95 -25.79 -28.50 6.17
CA ARG A 95 -26.57 -29.25 5.19
C ARG A 95 -25.70 -29.68 4.02
N THR A 96 -25.34 -30.95 4.11
CA THR A 96 -24.89 -31.84 3.04
C THR A 96 -25.87 -31.84 1.86
N THR A 97 -25.34 -31.76 0.64
CA THR A 97 -25.96 -32.39 -0.53
C THR A 97 -24.91 -33.19 -1.28
N ASP A 98 -25.11 -34.49 -1.25
CA ASP A 98 -24.49 -35.53 -2.06
C ASP A 98 -25.10 -35.54 -3.47
N GLY A 99 -24.35 -36.09 -4.43
CA GLY A 99 -24.91 -36.65 -5.66
C GLY A 99 -24.38 -36.11 -6.99
N GLY A 100 -23.53 -36.91 -7.66
CA GLY A 100 -23.82 -37.26 -9.06
C GLY A 100 -22.71 -37.06 -10.10
N ASP A 101 -21.86 -38.07 -10.22
CA ASP A 101 -21.11 -38.56 -11.39
C ASP A 101 -21.40 -37.93 -12.78
N HIS A 102 -20.32 -37.57 -13.48
CA HIS A 102 -20.20 -37.90 -14.92
C HIS A 102 -18.75 -38.25 -15.29
N ARG A 103 -18.56 -39.52 -15.66
CA ARG A 103 -17.38 -40.06 -16.34
C ARG A 103 -17.36 -39.56 -17.79
N GLY A 104 -16.19 -39.16 -18.26
CA GLY A 104 -15.88 -38.92 -19.68
C GLY A 104 -14.39 -39.14 -19.92
N SER A 105 -14.10 -40.21 -20.65
CA SER A 105 -12.82 -40.89 -20.89
C SER A 105 -11.83 -40.18 -21.82
N ASP A 106 -10.55 -40.53 -21.62
CA ASP A 106 -9.45 -40.71 -22.59
C ASP A 106 -9.02 -39.57 -23.52
N ARG A 107 -7.75 -39.16 -23.39
CA ARG A 107 -6.68 -39.70 -24.25
C ARG A 107 -5.28 -39.29 -23.80
N THR A 108 -4.40 -40.27 -23.86
CA THR A 108 -2.95 -40.27 -23.71
C THR A 108 -2.26 -39.53 -24.86
N THR A 109 -1.14 -38.87 -24.59
CA THR A 109 0.12 -39.09 -25.33
C THR A 109 1.33 -38.79 -24.44
N ASP A 110 2.19 -39.79 -24.44
CA ASP A 110 3.49 -40.00 -23.84
C ASP A 110 4.57 -39.06 -24.44
N GLY A 111 5.61 -38.75 -23.67
CA GLY A 111 6.63 -37.76 -24.04
C GLY A 111 7.81 -37.64 -23.10
N GLY A 112 8.61 -38.71 -22.99
CA GLY A 112 10.06 -38.63 -23.19
C GLY A 112 10.96 -38.08 -22.07
N ASP A 113 11.52 -39.02 -21.31
CA ASP A 113 12.78 -38.95 -20.55
C ASP A 113 13.95 -38.33 -21.35
N HIS A 114 14.73 -37.43 -20.73
CA HIS A 114 16.16 -37.29 -21.05
C HIS A 114 17.00 -36.96 -19.81
N ARG A 115 17.95 -37.86 -19.54
CA ARG A 115 18.99 -37.84 -18.52
C ARG A 115 20.06 -36.77 -18.77
N GLY A 116 20.69 -36.30 -17.69
CA GLY A 116 21.90 -35.46 -17.68
C GLY A 116 23.16 -36.17 -18.20
N PRO A 117 24.33 -35.49 -18.11
CA PRO A 117 25.29 -35.76 -17.02
C PRO A 117 25.92 -34.46 -16.45
N ASP A 118 26.15 -34.33 -15.14
CA ASP A 118 27.24 -34.85 -14.28
C ASP A 118 28.55 -34.00 -14.29
N ARG A 119 28.84 -33.47 -13.09
CA ARG A 119 30.15 -33.32 -12.40
C ARG A 119 31.14 -32.15 -12.63
N THR A 120 31.45 -31.57 -11.46
CA THR A 120 32.78 -31.22 -10.88
C THR A 120 33.45 -29.92 -11.36
N THR A 121 34.14 -29.09 -10.55
CA THR A 121 34.99 -29.26 -9.34
C THR A 121 35.15 -27.91 -8.60
N ASP A 122 35.52 -27.97 -7.30
CA ASP A 122 36.48 -27.17 -6.49
C ASP A 122 36.79 -25.69 -6.85
N GLY A 123 37.07 -24.75 -5.94
CA GLY A 123 37.38 -24.79 -4.50
C GLY A 123 38.11 -23.49 -4.09
N SER A 124 38.09 -23.20 -2.77
CA SER A 124 39.09 -22.43 -1.99
C SER A 124 39.13 -20.88 -2.02
N GLY A 125 39.05 -20.28 -0.81
CA GLY A 125 39.32 -18.85 -0.48
C GLY A 125 40.82 -18.49 -0.48
N PRO A 126 41.34 -17.46 0.27
CA PRO A 126 40.92 -16.92 1.58
C PRO A 126 40.83 -15.37 1.67
N SER A 127 40.06 -14.76 2.58
CA SER A 127 40.36 -14.27 3.96
C SER A 127 41.40 -13.14 4.15
N ARG A 128 41.03 -12.22 5.06
CA ARG A 128 41.73 -11.08 5.72
C ARG A 128 41.53 -9.71 5.04
N ALA A 129 41.21 -8.61 5.74
CA ALA A 129 41.59 -8.25 7.09
C ALA A 129 40.50 -7.49 7.87
N ARG A 130 40.33 -7.88 9.13
CA ARG A 130 39.81 -7.03 10.21
C ARG A 130 40.93 -6.09 10.64
N GLN A 131 40.62 -4.79 10.73
CA GLN A 131 41.30 -3.88 11.65
C GLN A 131 40.23 -3.13 12.42
N GLY A 132 40.16 -3.44 13.71
CA GLY A 132 39.50 -2.62 14.70
C GLY A 132 40.46 -1.52 15.14
N GLY A 133 39.97 -0.29 15.19
CA GLY A 133 40.63 0.86 15.80
C GLY A 133 39.58 1.65 16.55
N GLY A 134 39.57 1.49 17.87
CA GLY A 134 38.77 2.31 18.78
C GLY A 134 39.32 3.72 18.84
N GLY A 135 38.41 4.69 18.85
CA GLY A 135 38.71 6.10 19.04
C GLY A 135 37.46 6.79 19.55
N GLY A 136 37.27 6.76 20.87
CA GLY A 136 36.25 7.55 21.53
C GLY A 136 36.59 9.03 21.44
N THR A 137 35.68 9.81 20.87
CA THR A 137 35.68 11.26 21.04
C THR A 137 34.26 11.69 21.41
N SER A 138 34.09 11.90 22.71
CA SER A 138 33.22 12.90 23.34
C SER A 138 32.39 13.75 22.36
N GLY A 139 31.10 13.43 22.26
CA GLY A 139 30.13 14.24 21.54
C GLY A 139 29.88 15.58 22.26
N PRO A 140 29.82 16.71 21.54
CA PRO A 140 29.31 17.94 22.11
C PRO A 140 27.79 17.78 22.31
N SER A 141 27.35 18.04 23.54
CA SER A 141 25.95 18.24 23.93
C SER A 141 25.26 19.14 22.90
N ARG A 142 24.29 18.59 22.16
CA ARG A 142 23.45 19.36 21.23
C ARG A 142 22.62 20.33 22.05
N ALA A 143 23.09 21.57 22.10
CA ALA A 143 22.25 22.72 22.26
C ALA A 143 21.06 22.58 21.29
N ARG A 144 19.84 22.74 21.82
CA ARG A 144 18.61 22.83 21.04
C ARG A 144 18.78 23.95 20.02
N GLN A 145 19.12 23.60 18.78
CA GLN A 145 18.94 24.49 17.66
C GLN A 145 17.44 24.63 17.45
N ALA A 146 16.97 25.85 17.68
CA ALA A 146 15.64 26.29 17.30
C ALA A 146 15.46 25.96 15.81
N GLY A 147 14.54 25.04 15.54
CA GLY A 147 14.18 24.65 14.18
C GLY A 147 13.59 25.85 13.46
N ASP A 148 14.25 26.18 12.35
CA ASP A 148 13.72 26.75 11.11
C ASP A 148 12.19 26.79 11.01
N GLY A 149 11.67 27.94 10.57
CA GLY A 149 10.25 28.35 10.63
C GLY A 149 9.31 27.36 9.97
N GLY A 150 8.90 26.36 10.76
CA GLY A 150 8.21 25.16 10.32
C GLY A 150 6.90 25.48 9.61
N ILE A 151 6.71 24.84 8.46
CA ILE A 151 5.40 24.73 7.84
C ILE A 151 4.49 24.03 8.85
N SER A 152 3.59 24.79 9.47
CA SER A 152 2.67 24.32 10.47
C SER A 152 1.57 23.48 9.81
N GLY A 153 1.52 22.20 10.12
CA GLY A 153 0.40 21.33 9.79
C GLY A 153 0.80 19.86 9.64
N ARG A 154 0.08 18.98 10.33
CA ARG A 154 0.16 17.52 10.18
C ARG A 154 -0.32 17.13 8.78
N VAL A 155 0.31 16.12 8.16
CA VAL A 155 -0.21 15.59 6.90
C VAL A 155 -1.43 14.71 7.17
N VAL A 156 -2.51 14.96 6.45
CA VAL A 156 -3.84 14.35 6.68
C VAL A 156 -4.45 13.74 5.41
N GLY A 157 -3.71 13.82 4.31
CA GLY A 157 -4.02 13.16 3.05
C GLY A 157 -2.89 13.32 2.05
N TYR A 158 -2.87 12.51 1.01
CA TYR A 158 -1.88 12.57 -0.05
C TYR A 158 -2.47 12.20 -1.42
N VAL A 159 -1.78 12.61 -2.47
CA VAL A 159 -1.82 11.96 -3.79
C VAL A 159 -0.39 11.66 -4.20
N VAL A 160 -0.15 10.43 -4.65
CA VAL A 160 1.15 9.96 -5.15
C VAL A 160 0.92 9.23 -6.47
N GLY A 161 1.94 9.14 -7.31
CA GLY A 161 1.79 8.45 -8.59
C GLY A 161 3.06 8.44 -9.42
N THR A 162 2.91 8.02 -10.67
CA THR A 162 3.98 7.97 -11.68
C THR A 162 3.46 8.51 -13.00
N ALA A 163 4.35 9.06 -13.81
CA ALA A 163 4.05 9.47 -15.19
C ALA A 163 4.03 8.30 -16.18
N ASP A 164 4.70 7.19 -15.86
CA ASP A 164 4.90 6.04 -16.75
C ASP A 164 4.93 4.74 -15.94
N THR A 165 3.82 4.00 -15.95
CA THR A 165 3.68 2.72 -15.26
C THR A 165 4.73 1.70 -15.72
N ALA A 166 5.08 1.66 -17.00
CA ALA A 166 6.10 0.73 -17.50
C ALA A 166 7.49 1.06 -16.94
N GLY A 167 7.84 2.35 -16.93
CA GLY A 167 9.02 2.87 -16.25
C GLY A 167 9.03 2.57 -14.76
N PHE A 168 7.92 2.85 -14.08
CA PHE A 168 7.75 2.62 -12.65
C PHE A 168 7.92 1.16 -12.28
N VAL A 169 7.31 0.22 -13.01
CA VAL A 169 7.44 -1.23 -12.77
C VAL A 169 8.90 -1.69 -12.84
N ARG A 170 9.64 -1.25 -13.86
CA ARG A 170 11.08 -1.59 -13.98
C ARG A 170 11.87 -1.07 -12.78
N ARG A 171 11.61 0.16 -12.35
CA ARG A 171 12.30 0.79 -11.22
C ARG A 171 11.87 0.20 -9.88
N TYR A 172 10.60 -0.14 -9.71
CA TYR A 172 10.09 -0.86 -8.55
C TYR A 172 10.89 -2.15 -8.35
N ARG A 173 11.05 -2.94 -9.42
CA ARG A 173 11.82 -4.18 -9.39
C ARG A 173 13.30 -3.96 -9.10
N ALA A 174 13.92 -2.98 -9.74
CA ALA A 174 15.37 -2.76 -9.65
C ALA A 174 15.83 -2.00 -8.38
N GLU A 175 15.01 -1.07 -7.89
CA GLU A 175 15.40 -0.11 -6.84
C GLU A 175 14.61 -0.29 -5.54
N TRP A 176 13.31 -0.64 -5.61
CA TRP A 176 12.44 -0.72 -4.44
C TRP A 176 12.43 -2.11 -3.80
N MET A 177 12.18 -3.18 -4.58
CA MET A 177 12.14 -4.55 -4.06
C MET A 177 13.38 -4.96 -3.25
N PRO A 178 14.63 -4.63 -3.67
CA PRO A 178 15.81 -4.99 -2.88
C PRO A 178 15.84 -4.37 -1.48
N ARG A 179 15.18 -3.22 -1.26
CA ARG A 179 15.11 -2.56 0.05
C ARG A 179 14.21 -3.29 1.04
N LEU A 180 13.26 -4.07 0.54
CA LEU A 180 12.28 -4.81 1.33
C LEU A 180 12.56 -6.32 1.36
N ALA A 181 13.67 -6.77 0.76
CA ALA A 181 13.99 -8.18 0.57
C ALA A 181 14.03 -8.98 1.89
N ASP A 182 14.53 -8.37 2.97
CA ASP A 182 14.60 -9.01 4.30
C ASP A 182 13.30 -8.83 5.11
N ARG A 183 12.37 -7.98 4.64
CA ARG A 183 11.16 -7.61 5.36
C ARG A 183 9.99 -8.54 5.06
N TYR A 184 9.83 -8.93 3.79
CA TYR A 184 8.71 -9.73 3.35
C TYR A 184 9.20 -11.05 2.75
N PRO A 185 8.79 -12.21 3.27
CA PRO A 185 9.15 -13.49 2.64
C PRO A 185 8.41 -13.69 1.31
N VAL A 186 9.08 -14.33 0.34
CA VAL A 186 8.46 -14.77 -0.92
C VAL A 186 7.30 -15.74 -0.61
N PRO A 187 6.07 -15.43 -1.05
CA PRO A 187 4.92 -16.28 -0.78
C PRO A 187 4.91 -17.53 -1.68
N PRO A 188 4.24 -18.62 -1.26
CA PRO A 188 3.96 -19.74 -2.15
C PRO A 188 3.07 -19.32 -3.32
N ARG A 189 3.09 -20.11 -4.40
CA ARG A 189 2.19 -19.95 -5.56
C ARG A 189 1.24 -21.16 -5.65
N PRO A 190 -0.10 -20.98 -5.54
CA PRO A 190 -0.80 -19.73 -5.23
C PRO A 190 -0.64 -19.31 -3.75
N PRO A 191 -0.80 -18.01 -3.42
CA PRO A 191 -0.94 -17.53 -2.06
C PRO A 191 -2.11 -18.21 -1.33
N ARG A 192 -2.01 -18.35 -0.01
CA ARG A 192 -3.00 -19.07 0.82
C ARG A 192 -3.62 -18.21 1.93
N THR A 193 -3.13 -16.99 2.13
CA THR A 193 -3.56 -16.07 3.19
C THR A 193 -3.56 -14.64 2.65
N PRO A 194 -4.36 -13.72 3.24
CA PRO A 194 -4.37 -12.31 2.83
C PRO A 194 -2.98 -11.63 2.91
N GLU A 195 -2.15 -11.99 3.89
CA GLU A 195 -0.76 -11.52 3.98
C GLU A 195 0.06 -11.96 2.75
N GLN A 196 -0.03 -13.25 2.39
CA GLN A 196 0.69 -13.81 1.25
C GLN A 196 0.19 -13.23 -0.07
N GLU A 197 -1.08 -12.85 -0.17
CA GLU A 197 -1.61 -12.12 -1.32
C GLU A 197 -0.91 -10.76 -1.46
N MET A 198 -0.79 -9.99 -0.38
CA MET A 198 -0.06 -8.71 -0.39
C MET A 198 1.42 -8.91 -0.76
N HIS A 199 2.08 -9.91 -0.20
CA HIS A 199 3.47 -10.21 -0.60
C HIS A 199 3.56 -10.57 -2.09
N ALA A 200 2.57 -11.31 -2.62
CA ALA A 200 2.57 -11.66 -4.04
C ALA A 200 2.48 -10.41 -4.92
N LEU A 201 1.69 -9.40 -4.51
CA LEU A 201 1.62 -8.11 -5.19
C LEU A 201 2.97 -7.36 -5.19
N HIS A 202 3.78 -7.50 -4.15
CA HIS A 202 5.12 -6.91 -4.06
C HIS A 202 6.12 -7.61 -4.99
N TYR A 203 6.04 -8.94 -5.09
CA TYR A 203 6.96 -9.74 -5.92
C TYR A 203 6.61 -9.80 -7.41
N ASP A 204 5.43 -9.28 -7.78
CA ASP A 204 4.93 -9.21 -9.15
C ASP A 204 4.49 -7.78 -9.52
N PRO A 205 5.40 -6.79 -9.58
CA PRO A 205 5.05 -5.44 -10.00
C PRO A 205 4.50 -5.37 -11.42
N GLU A 206 4.83 -6.34 -12.29
CA GLU A 206 4.32 -6.44 -13.66
C GLU A 206 2.81 -6.59 -13.74
N ARG A 207 2.13 -6.96 -12.64
CA ARG A 207 0.66 -6.90 -12.52
C ARG A 207 0.08 -5.51 -12.82
N MET A 208 0.88 -4.44 -12.71
CA MET A 208 0.47 -3.08 -13.05
C MET A 208 0.47 -2.81 -14.57
N LEU A 209 1.09 -3.69 -15.37
CA LEU A 209 1.12 -3.61 -16.83
C LEU A 209 -0.13 -4.25 -17.44
N VAL A 210 -1.26 -3.58 -17.25
CA VAL A 210 -2.57 -4.09 -17.62
C VAL A 210 -2.90 -3.75 -19.09
N PRO A 211 -3.26 -4.74 -19.94
CA PRO A 211 -3.69 -4.47 -21.30
C PRO A 211 -4.91 -3.54 -21.37
N GLY A 212 -4.92 -2.62 -22.34
CA GLY A 212 -6.01 -1.65 -22.52
C GLY A 212 -5.78 -0.30 -21.84
N LEU A 213 -4.65 -0.12 -21.15
CA LEU A 213 -4.27 1.14 -20.49
C LEU A 213 -3.25 1.97 -21.29
N ASP A 214 -2.93 1.61 -22.54
CA ASP A 214 -1.88 2.25 -23.35
C ASP A 214 -2.09 3.76 -23.53
N GLY A 215 -3.35 4.21 -23.55
CA GLY A 215 -3.71 5.63 -23.63
C GLY A 215 -3.60 6.40 -22.32
N TYR A 216 -3.24 5.75 -21.21
CA TYR A 216 -3.22 6.29 -19.85
C TYR A 216 -1.95 5.81 -19.12
N PRO A 217 -0.74 6.21 -19.56
CA PRO A 217 0.50 5.63 -19.04
C PRO A 217 0.81 6.03 -17.59
N ALA A 218 0.22 7.11 -17.07
CA ALA A 218 0.37 7.49 -15.68
C ALA A 218 -0.65 6.79 -14.78
N HIS A 219 -0.32 6.61 -13.50
CA HIS A 219 -1.29 6.18 -12.49
C HIS A 219 -1.04 6.84 -11.13
N LEU A 220 -2.04 6.80 -10.26
CA LEU A 220 -1.99 7.41 -8.94
C LEU A 220 -2.67 6.58 -7.84
N HIS A 221 -2.31 6.92 -6.61
CA HIS A 221 -3.02 6.58 -5.37
C HIS A 221 -3.36 7.88 -4.63
N ILE A 222 -4.56 7.94 -4.04
CA ILE A 222 -5.03 9.09 -3.28
C ILE A 222 -5.77 8.61 -2.04
N ASP A 223 -5.39 9.15 -0.89
CA ASP A 223 -5.98 8.80 0.39
C ASP A 223 -6.07 10.02 1.30
N LEU A 224 -7.16 10.11 2.04
CA LEU A 224 -7.40 11.15 3.03
C LEU A 224 -7.98 10.52 4.29
N LEU A 225 -7.53 10.98 5.46
CA LEU A 225 -8.13 10.55 6.73
C LEU A 225 -9.62 10.92 6.78
N PRO A 226 -10.46 10.09 7.44
CA PRO A 226 -11.91 10.27 7.44
C PRO A 226 -12.40 11.70 7.78
N PRO A 227 -11.82 12.42 8.78
CA PRO A 227 -12.25 13.79 9.10
C PRO A 227 -12.07 14.80 7.97
N TYR A 228 -11.18 14.52 7.00
CA TYR A 228 -10.84 15.42 5.89
C TYR A 228 -11.48 14.99 4.56
N GLN A 229 -12.26 13.91 4.55
CA GLN A 229 -13.01 13.47 3.38
C GLN A 229 -14.27 14.32 3.16
N ARG A 230 -14.82 14.26 1.94
CA ARG A 230 -16.08 14.95 1.53
C ARG A 230 -16.09 16.48 1.72
N ARG A 231 -14.92 17.10 1.85
CA ARG A 231 -14.72 18.57 1.98
C ARG A 231 -14.08 19.22 0.74
N GLY A 232 -14.04 18.52 -0.38
CA GLY A 232 -13.42 18.99 -1.63
C GLY A 232 -11.90 18.84 -1.72
N HIS A 233 -11.22 18.41 -0.64
CA HIS A 233 -9.76 18.24 -0.64
C HIS A 233 -9.27 17.17 -1.61
N GLY A 234 -9.97 16.04 -1.75
CA GLY A 234 -9.61 14.99 -2.71
C GLY A 234 -9.63 15.49 -4.16
N ARG A 235 -10.63 16.31 -4.52
CA ARG A 235 -10.67 16.98 -5.84
C ARG A 235 -9.43 17.83 -6.07
N ARG A 236 -9.10 18.70 -5.09
CA ARG A 236 -7.94 19.60 -5.19
C ARG A 236 -6.61 18.84 -5.33
N LEU A 237 -6.46 17.70 -4.65
CA LEU A 237 -5.29 16.82 -4.78
C LEU A 237 -5.19 16.23 -6.19
N ILE A 238 -6.29 15.67 -6.72
CA ILE A 238 -6.32 15.14 -8.09
C ILE A 238 -6.03 16.23 -9.11
N GLU A 239 -6.66 17.40 -9.02
CA GLU A 239 -6.41 18.54 -9.92
C GLU A 239 -4.93 18.97 -9.88
N ARG A 240 -4.30 18.97 -8.69
CA ARG A 240 -2.88 19.26 -8.55
C ARG A 240 -2.00 18.20 -9.23
N PHE A 241 -2.34 16.92 -9.08
CA PHE A 241 -1.61 15.84 -9.74
C PHE A 241 -1.75 15.92 -11.27
N LEU A 242 -2.98 16.03 -11.77
CA LEU A 242 -3.27 16.11 -13.21
C LEU A 242 -2.62 17.31 -13.90
N SER A 243 -2.50 18.45 -13.20
CA SER A 243 -1.83 19.64 -13.76
C SER A 243 -0.30 19.54 -13.81
N THR A 244 0.30 18.50 -13.24
CA THR A 244 1.77 18.37 -13.14
C THR A 244 2.34 17.08 -13.70
N VAL A 245 1.52 16.05 -13.88
CA VAL A 245 1.96 14.77 -14.46
C VAL A 245 2.22 14.91 -15.97
N PRO A 246 3.46 14.63 -16.45
CA PRO A 246 3.81 14.78 -17.86
C PRO A 246 3.42 13.54 -18.68
N ALA A 247 2.12 13.20 -18.68
CA ALA A 247 1.57 12.04 -19.37
C ALA A 247 0.28 12.46 -20.10
N PRO A 248 -0.13 11.83 -21.22
CA PRO A 248 -1.36 12.15 -21.97
C PRO A 248 -2.65 11.64 -21.30
N GLY A 249 -2.54 10.87 -20.23
CA GLY A 249 -3.67 10.32 -19.50
C GLY A 249 -3.21 9.59 -18.24
N VAL A 250 -4.09 9.56 -17.25
CA VAL A 250 -3.88 8.91 -15.96
C VAL A 250 -4.96 7.86 -15.75
N HIS A 251 -4.58 6.68 -15.26
CA HIS A 251 -5.51 5.67 -14.79
C HIS A 251 -5.44 5.46 -13.28
N VAL A 252 -6.46 4.82 -12.73
CA VAL A 252 -6.49 4.32 -11.35
C VAL A 252 -7.18 2.96 -11.34
N GLY A 253 -6.62 2.02 -10.58
CA GLY A 253 -7.30 0.78 -10.21
C GLY A 253 -7.95 0.94 -8.85
N MET A 254 -9.24 0.63 -8.74
CA MET A 254 -9.96 0.62 -7.46
C MET A 254 -10.70 -0.71 -7.27
N LEU A 255 -10.87 -1.14 -6.02
CA LEU A 255 -11.72 -2.31 -5.73
C LEU A 255 -13.15 -2.04 -6.23
N THR A 256 -13.67 -2.94 -7.06
CA THR A 256 -14.99 -2.82 -7.70
C THR A 256 -16.12 -2.62 -6.67
N GLU A 257 -15.98 -3.21 -5.49
CA GLU A 257 -16.94 -3.10 -4.38
C GLU A 257 -16.94 -1.70 -3.72
N ASN A 258 -15.89 -0.88 -3.92
CA ASN A 258 -15.80 0.46 -3.34
C ASN A 258 -16.62 1.49 -4.14
N VAL A 259 -17.94 1.39 -4.02
CA VAL A 259 -18.90 2.28 -4.68
C VAL A 259 -18.70 3.77 -4.32
N GLN A 260 -18.13 4.06 -3.14
CA GLN A 260 -17.85 5.44 -2.72
C GLN A 260 -16.69 6.05 -3.51
N ALA A 261 -15.60 5.30 -3.70
CA ALA A 261 -14.50 5.69 -4.56
C ALA A 261 -14.95 5.83 -6.01
N ARG A 262 -15.76 4.90 -6.50
CA ARG A 262 -16.36 4.96 -7.85
C ARG A 262 -17.13 6.25 -8.07
N ALA A 263 -18.04 6.61 -7.16
CA ALA A 263 -18.79 7.86 -7.25
C ALA A 263 -17.90 9.11 -7.10
N PHE A 264 -16.76 9.02 -6.42
CA PHE A 264 -15.78 10.11 -6.32
C PHE A 264 -15.10 10.37 -7.67
N TYR A 265 -14.62 9.34 -8.34
CA TYR A 265 -13.94 9.46 -9.65
C TYR A 265 -14.88 9.92 -10.77
N ASP A 266 -16.15 9.48 -10.77
CA ASP A 266 -17.17 9.98 -11.70
C ASP A 266 -17.31 11.51 -11.64
N ARG A 267 -17.36 12.06 -10.43
CA ARG A 267 -17.50 13.51 -10.19
C ARG A 267 -16.27 14.31 -10.61
N LEU A 268 -15.17 13.63 -10.92
CA LEU A 268 -13.94 14.22 -11.43
C LEU A 268 -13.78 14.01 -12.95
N GLY A 269 -14.72 13.30 -13.59
CA GLY A 269 -14.69 13.06 -15.04
C GLY A 269 -13.84 11.87 -15.47
N PHE A 270 -13.46 10.99 -14.53
CA PHE A 270 -12.86 9.71 -14.90
C PHE A 270 -13.91 8.82 -15.56
N VAL A 271 -13.50 8.07 -16.58
CA VAL A 271 -14.34 7.10 -17.29
C VAL A 271 -13.83 5.70 -17.04
N GLU A 272 -14.74 4.72 -17.03
CA GLU A 272 -14.34 3.31 -16.96
C GLU A 272 -13.62 2.89 -18.23
N LEU A 273 -12.51 2.17 -18.06
CA LEU A 273 -11.69 1.68 -19.16
C LEU A 273 -11.99 0.20 -19.42
N PRO A 274 -12.09 -0.23 -20.70
CA PRO A 274 -12.42 -1.60 -21.05
C PRO A 274 -11.20 -2.52 -20.86
N VAL A 275 -10.92 -2.87 -19.60
CA VAL A 275 -9.86 -3.82 -19.24
C VAL A 275 -10.41 -5.24 -19.24
N PRO A 276 -9.83 -6.19 -20.01
CA PRO A 276 -10.27 -7.58 -20.00
C PRO A 276 -9.84 -8.28 -18.71
N GLY A 277 -10.81 -8.95 -18.04
CA GLY A 277 -10.54 -9.77 -16.86
C GLY A 277 -9.86 -9.03 -15.70
N PRO A 278 -10.40 -7.90 -15.20
CA PRO A 278 -9.69 -7.05 -14.24
C PRO A 278 -9.66 -7.61 -12.80
N GLY A 279 -10.18 -8.83 -12.59
CA GLY A 279 -10.29 -9.45 -11.27
C GLY A 279 -11.16 -8.61 -10.33
N PRO A 280 -10.69 -8.31 -9.10
CA PRO A 280 -11.46 -7.52 -8.13
C PRO A 280 -11.43 -6.02 -8.39
N LEU A 281 -10.72 -5.55 -9.43
CA LEU A 281 -10.53 -4.14 -9.71
C LEU A 281 -11.45 -3.64 -10.83
N THR A 282 -11.78 -2.37 -10.76
CA THR A 282 -12.27 -1.56 -11.87
C THR A 282 -11.20 -0.53 -12.21
N TYR A 283 -10.88 -0.39 -13.50
CA TYR A 283 -9.91 0.59 -13.98
C TYR A 283 -10.64 1.80 -14.54
N LEU A 284 -10.29 2.98 -14.05
CA LEU A 284 -10.82 4.26 -14.50
C LEU A 284 -9.71 5.09 -15.10
N GLY A 285 -10.02 5.97 -16.05
CA GLY A 285 -9.04 6.83 -16.71
C GLY A 285 -9.55 8.24 -16.98
N ILE A 286 -8.63 9.20 -17.03
CA ILE A 286 -8.87 10.58 -17.45
C ILE A 286 -7.73 11.07 -18.35
N LYS A 287 -8.07 11.86 -19.37
CA LYS A 287 -7.05 12.52 -20.20
C LYS A 287 -6.54 13.76 -19.50
N THR A 288 -5.23 13.97 -19.55
CA THR A 288 -4.61 15.23 -19.18
C THR A 288 -4.76 16.20 -20.35
N MET A 289 -4.89 17.49 -20.04
CA MET A 289 -4.98 18.54 -21.07
C MET A 289 -3.61 18.99 -21.53
#